data_AF-A0A925S7N0-F1
#
_entry.id   AF-A0A925S7N0-F1
#
_cell.length_a   1.000
_cell.length_b   1.000
_cell.length_c   1.000
_cell.angle_alpha   90.00
_cell.angle_beta   90.00
_cell.angle_gamma   90.00
#
_symmetry.space_group_name_H-M   'P 1'
#
loop_
_entity.id
_entity.type
_entity.pdbx_description
1 polymer ?
#
loop_
_entity_poly.entity_id
_entity_poly.type
_entity_poly.pdbx_seq_one_letter_code
_entity_poly.pdbx_strand_id
1 'polypeptide(L)' 'MPPILANYYLTYKCNSRCTYCDIPIKPENIRIKESTPETIIENLAALKRLGVKVVDFTGG' A
#
# COMPACT_ATOMS: atom_id res chain seq x y z
N MET A 1 -10.39 -19.15 -6.99
CA MET A 1 -9.53 -18.36 -7.91
C MET A 1 -8.69 -17.41 -7.07
N PRO A 2 -7.35 -17.50 -7.09
CA PRO A 2 -6.50 -16.61 -6.31
C PRO A 2 -6.60 -15.16 -6.82
N PRO A 3 -6.40 -14.15 -5.96
CA PRO A 3 -6.35 -12.77 -6.39
C PRO A 3 -5.19 -12.56 -7.37
N ILE A 4 -5.43 -11.85 -8.47
CA ILE A 4 -4.42 -11.62 -9.51
C ILE A 4 -3.60 -10.35 -9.21
N LEU A 5 -4.25 -9.32 -8.65
CA LEU A 5 -3.68 -8.00 -8.36
C LEU A 5 -3.72 -7.71 -6.85
N ALA A 6 -2.65 -7.12 -6.34
CA ALA A 6 -2.61 -6.51 -5.01
C ALA A 6 -2.19 -5.03 -5.12
N ASN A 7 -3.07 -4.12 -4.73
CA ASN A 7 -2.72 -2.72 -4.51
C ASN A 7 -2.01 -2.62 -3.15
N TYR A 8 -0.72 -2.30 -3.19
CA TYR A 8 0.15 -2.31 -2.02
C TYR A 8 0.51 -0.87 -1.62
N TYR A 9 -0.17 -0.37 -0.59
CA TYR A 9 0.06 0.98 -0.06
C TYR A 9 1.37 1.04 0.73
N LEU A 10 2.38 1.69 0.16
CA LEU A 10 3.68 1.89 0.83
C LEU A 10 3.66 3.05 1.82
N THR A 11 2.87 4.09 1.52
CA THR A 11 2.70 5.27 2.36
C THR A 11 1.36 5.94 2.08
N TYR A 12 0.88 6.72 3.05
CA TYR A 12 -0.28 7.62 2.90
C TYR A 12 0.14 9.11 2.91
N LYS A 13 1.45 9.41 2.91
CA LYS A 13 1.97 10.78 3.01
C LYS A 13 2.25 11.40 1.64
N CYS A 14 1.29 12.16 1.13
CA CYS A 14 1.46 12.84 -0.16
C CYS A 14 1.93 14.28 -0.03
N ASN A 15 2.73 14.76 -0.99
CA ASN A 15 3.06 16.19 -1.16
C ASN A 15 2.15 16.90 -2.19
N SER A 16 1.31 16.16 -2.90
CA SER A 16 0.36 16.72 -3.87
C SER A 16 -0.90 17.26 -3.18
N ARG A 17 -1.56 18.25 -3.79
CA ARG A 17 -2.79 18.89 -3.25
C ARG A 17 -3.98 18.69 -4.18
N CYS A 18 -4.20 17.45 -4.59
CA CYS A 18 -5.33 17.09 -5.45
C CYS A 18 -6.65 17.37 -4.71
N THR A 19 -7.59 18.06 -5.35
CA THR A 19 -8.89 18.41 -4.74
C THR A 19 -9.82 17.22 -4.54
N TYR A 20 -9.51 16.08 -5.17
CA TYR A 20 -10.32 14.86 -5.17
C TYR A 20 -9.72 13.74 -4.31
N CYS A 21 -8.50 13.88 -3.79
CA CYS A 21 -7.81 12.83 -3.04
C CYS A 21 -7.86 13.12 -1.54
N ASP A 22 -8.34 12.16 -0.75
CA ASP A 22 -8.46 12.28 0.70
C ASP A 22 -7.47 11.40 1.48
N ILE A 23 -6.65 10.60 0.80
CA ILE A 23 -5.69 9.65 1.41
C ILE A 23 -4.82 10.32 2.50
N PRO A 24 -4.13 11.45 2.25
CA PRO A 24 -3.24 12.05 3.25
C PRO A 24 -3.96 12.80 4.39
N ILE A 25 -5.27 13.10 4.23
CA ILE A 25 -6.03 13.89 5.20
C ILE A 25 -7.03 13.06 6.02
N LYS A 26 -7.24 11.79 5.64
CA LYS A 26 -8.07 10.84 6.40
C LYS A 26 -7.52 10.66 7.82
N PRO A 27 -8.31 10.92 8.90
CA PRO A 27 -7.84 10.83 10.28
C PRO A 27 -7.17 9.50 10.64
N GLU A 28 -7.68 8.40 10.08
CA GLU A 28 -7.14 7.05 10.24
C GLU A 28 -5.75 6.88 9.62
N ASN A 29 -5.46 7.57 8.52
CA ASN A 29 -4.20 7.43 7.78
C ASN A 29 -3.06 8.27 8.38
N ILE A 30 -3.39 9.41 9.00
CA ILE A 30 -2.41 10.35 9.56
C ILE A 30 -1.54 9.69 10.65
N ARG A 31 -2.10 8.74 11.40
CA ARG A 31 -1.42 8.07 12.51
C ARG A 31 -0.68 6.79 12.10
N ILE A 32 -0.87 6.32 10.87
CA ILE A 32 -0.25 5.08 10.40
C ILE A 32 1.22 5.33 10.10
N LYS A 33 2.09 4.49 10.67
CA LYS A 33 3.53 4.50 10.39
C LYS A 33 3.81 3.63 9.17
N GLU A 34 4.79 4.04 8.36
CA GLU A 34 5.26 3.19 7.27
C GLU A 34 5.81 1.86 7.82
N SER A 35 5.61 0.79 7.04
CA SER A 35 6.16 -0.54 7.35
C SER A 35 7.67 -0.55 7.15
N THR A 36 8.40 -1.36 7.92
CA THR A 36 9.84 -1.53 7.69
C THR A 36 10.09 -2.33 6.40
N PRO A 37 11.27 -2.18 5.78
CA PRO A 37 11.63 -2.96 4.60
C PRO A 37 11.50 -4.48 4.79
N GLU A 38 11.86 -4.98 5.98
CA GLU A 38 11.79 -6.41 6.31
C GLU A 38 10.34 -6.91 6.26
N THR A 39 9.42 -6.18 6.88
CA THR A 39 7.98 -6.49 6.83
C THR A 39 7.45 -6.43 5.40
N ILE A 40 7.89 -5.47 4.58
CA ILE A 40 7.46 -5.37 3.19
C ILE A 40 7.91 -6.61 2.40
N ILE A 41 9.16 -7.05 2.57
CA ILE A 41 9.69 -8.24 1.91
C ILE A 41 8.89 -9.51 2.30
N GLU A 42 8.61 -9.68 3.59
CA GLU A 42 7.80 -10.80 4.09
C GLU A 42 6.39 -10.80 3.48
N ASN A 43 5.74 -9.64 3.45
CA ASN A 43 4.42 -9.46 2.85
C ASN A 43 4.43 -9.80 1.35
N LEU A 44 5.42 -9.34 0.59
CA LEU A 44 5.54 -9.64 -0.84
C LEU A 44 5.73 -11.15 -1.09
N ALA A 45 6.54 -11.82 -0.26
CA ALA A 45 6.70 -13.27 -0.32
C ALA A 45 5.37 -14.00 0.01
N ALA A 46 4.59 -13.49 0.96
CA ALA A 46 3.27 -14.02 1.28
C ALA A 46 2.28 -13.83 0.10
N LEU A 47 2.22 -12.64 -0.50
CA LEU A 47 1.34 -12.36 -1.65
C LEU A 47 1.65 -13.29 -2.84
N LYS A 48 2.94 -13.53 -3.12
CA LYS A 48 3.36 -14.51 -4.14
C LYS A 48 2.84 -15.93 -3.84
N ARG A 49 2.93 -16.37 -2.58
CA ARG A 49 2.41 -17.68 -2.14
C ARG A 49 0.89 -17.78 -2.25
N LEU A 50 0.17 -16.65 -2.06
CA LEU A 50 -1.28 -16.57 -2.24
C LEU A 50 -1.73 -16.56 -3.70
N GLY A 51 -0.79 -16.51 -4.65
CA GLY A 51 -1.08 -16.57 -6.08
C GLY A 51 -1.23 -15.22 -6.78
N VAL A 52 -0.93 -14.11 -6.09
CA VAL A 52 -0.88 -12.77 -6.68
C VAL A 52 0.16 -12.74 -7.81
N LYS A 53 -0.20 -12.11 -8.92
CA LYS A 53 0.62 -12.01 -10.14
C LYS A 53 1.13 -10.60 -10.39
N VAL A 54 0.36 -9.60 -9.98
CA VAL A 54 0.69 -8.19 -10.13
C VAL A 54 0.61 -7.52 -8.77
N VAL A 55 1.66 -6.79 -8.41
CA VAL A 55 1.64 -5.88 -7.25
C VAL A 55 1.73 -4.47 -7.82
N ASP A 56 0.75 -3.64 -7.50
CA ASP A 56 0.76 -2.22 -7.79
C ASP A 56 1.21 -1.49 -6.53
N PHE A 57 2.44 -0.97 -6.53
CA PHE A 57 2.91 -0.13 -5.44
C PHE A 57 2.24 1.23 -5.53
N THR A 58 1.32 1.45 -4.60
CA THR A 58 0.47 2.62 -4.56
C THR A 58 0.59 3.33 -3.22
N GLY A 59 -0.24 4.34 -3.04
CA GLY A 59 -0.14 5.32 -2.00
C GLY A 59 -0.11 6.70 -2.64
N GLY A 60 0.78 7.52 -2.15
CA GLY A 60 0.66 8.95 -2.30
C GLY A 60 0.80 9.49 -0.91
#